data_AF-A0A6M2AZQ9-F1
#
_entry.id   AF-A0A6M2AZQ9-F1
#
_cell.length_a   1.000
_cell.length_b   1.000
_cell.length_c   1.000
_cell.angle_alpha   90.00
_cell.angle_beta   90.00
_cell.angle_gamma   90.00
#
_symmetry.space_group_name_H-M   'P 1'
#
loop_
_entity.id
_entity.type
_entity.pdbx_description
1 polymer ?
#
loop_
_entity_poly.entity_id
_entity_poly.type
_entity_poly.pdbx_seq_one_letter_code
_entity_poly.pdbx_strand_id
1 'polypeptide(L)'
;MSGKDASTKPAEKSIVQEARDIQLAMELITLGARLQMLESETQLSRGRLIKLYKELRGSPPPKGMLPFSTDWFMTWEQNIHSSMFYNAYSFLLKSGHCNGVEAVIKAYRLYLEQCPEQPGEAPILALTRAWTLVRFVDSGMLQLSACNCCEGSFITHAHQPRHGFVCSLCQPPSRAVKKRKLSPQVADITSQELDEQVKRAV
;
A
#
# COMPACT_ATOMS: atom_id res chain seq x y z
N MET A 1 6.14 -10.91 57.39
CA MET A 1 7.32 -11.07 56.50
C MET A 1 6.79 -11.50 55.14
N SER A 2 6.27 -10.58 54.33
CA SER A 2 7.02 -9.76 53.37
C SER A 2 7.48 -10.58 52.16
N GLY A 3 6.67 -10.56 51.09
CA GLY A 3 7.08 -10.85 49.72
C GLY A 3 6.64 -9.66 48.86
N LYS A 4 7.58 -8.74 48.60
CA LYS A 4 7.38 -7.49 47.86
C LYS A 4 7.09 -7.75 46.39
N ASP A 5 6.15 -6.95 45.87
CA ASP A 5 5.88 -6.72 44.46
C ASP A 5 7.17 -6.43 43.66
N ALA A 6 7.44 -7.25 42.66
CA ALA A 6 8.35 -6.91 41.57
C ALA A 6 7.55 -6.19 40.48
N SER A 7 7.29 -4.91 40.70
CA SER A 7 6.75 -4.02 39.66
C SER A 7 7.85 -3.76 38.63
N THR A 8 7.75 -4.43 37.49
CA THR A 8 8.63 -4.23 36.33
C THR A 8 8.42 -2.81 35.80
N LYS A 9 9.38 -1.91 36.02
CA LYS A 9 9.37 -0.56 35.43
C LYS A 9 9.37 -0.69 33.89
N PRO A 10 8.47 0.00 33.17
CA PRO A 10 8.56 0.04 31.71
C PRO A 10 9.86 0.74 31.31
N ALA A 11 10.66 0.08 30.47
CA ALA A 11 11.87 0.67 29.91
C ALA A 11 11.53 2.00 29.23
N GLU A 12 12.22 3.08 29.61
CA GLU A 12 12.03 4.40 29.01
C GLU A 12 12.27 4.32 27.50
N LYS A 13 11.27 4.70 26.70
CA LYS A 13 11.39 4.71 25.24
C LYS A 13 12.44 5.75 24.84
N SER A 14 13.39 5.35 24.00
CA SER A 14 14.40 6.27 23.44
C SER A 14 13.74 7.39 22.65
N ILE A 15 14.07 8.65 22.99
CA ILE A 15 13.58 9.85 22.27
C ILE A 15 13.96 9.80 20.78
N VAL A 16 15.15 9.29 20.47
CA VAL A 16 15.62 9.15 19.08
C VAL A 16 14.74 8.15 18.32
N GLN A 17 14.37 7.04 18.96
CA GLN A 17 13.50 6.06 18.33
C GLN A 17 12.09 6.61 18.14
N GLU A 18 11.57 7.33 19.13
CA GLU A 18 10.27 7.99 19.03
C GLU A 18 10.24 9.01 17.87
N ALA A 19 11.31 9.81 17.71
CA ALA A 19 11.41 10.75 16.59
C ALA A 19 11.40 10.02 15.23
N ARG A 20 12.11 8.89 15.11
CA ARG A 20 12.10 8.04 13.90
C ARG A 20 10.71 7.48 13.61
N ASP A 21 10.01 6.98 14.63
CA ASP A 21 8.66 6.42 14.47
C ASP A 21 7.66 7.50 14.02
N ILE A 22 7.79 8.73 14.53
CA ILE A 22 6.99 9.88 14.07
C ILE A 22 7.31 10.22 12.61
N GLN A 23 8.59 10.31 12.25
CA GLN A 23 9.00 10.60 10.87
C GLN A 23 8.46 9.56 9.87
N LEU A 24 8.57 8.27 10.22
CA LEU A 24 8.01 7.18 9.42
C LEU A 24 6.49 7.32 9.28
N ALA A 25 5.78 7.58 10.38
CA ALA A 25 4.33 7.77 10.34
C ALA A 25 3.94 8.96 9.44
N MET A 26 4.65 10.08 9.53
CA MET A 26 4.43 11.24 8.66
C MET A 26 4.62 10.89 7.19
N GLU A 27 5.70 10.20 6.86
CA GLU A 27 6.01 9.76 5.48
C GLU A 27 4.90 8.85 4.93
N LEU A 28 4.47 7.86 5.72
CA LEU A 28 3.39 6.95 5.34
C LEU A 28 2.06 7.69 5.15
N ILE A 29 1.72 8.63 6.03
CA ILE A 29 0.49 9.45 5.91
C ILE A 29 0.53 10.30 4.63
N THR A 30 1.66 10.93 4.34
CA THR A 30 1.83 11.74 3.13
C THR A 30 1.65 10.91 1.86
N LEU A 31 2.09 9.65 1.88
CA LEU A 31 1.88 8.69 0.78
C LEU A 31 0.48 8.05 0.76
N GLY A 32 -0.42 8.46 1.64
CA GLY A 32 -1.81 7.98 1.67
C GLY A 32 -2.01 6.64 2.37
N ALA A 33 -1.15 6.27 3.32
CA ALA A 33 -1.34 5.09 4.14
C ALA A 33 -2.61 5.19 5.00
N ARG A 34 -3.34 4.08 5.11
CA ARG A 34 -4.47 3.94 6.03
C ARG A 34 -3.99 3.66 7.44
N LEU A 35 -4.85 3.97 8.41
CA LEU A 35 -4.56 3.78 9.83
C LEU A 35 -4.10 2.36 10.17
N GLN A 36 -4.67 1.33 9.56
CA GLN A 36 -4.29 -0.07 9.81
C GLN A 36 -2.83 -0.37 9.43
N MET A 37 -2.32 0.21 8.33
CA MET A 37 -0.91 0.08 7.98
C MET A 37 -0.03 0.84 8.97
N LEU A 38 -0.42 2.06 9.35
CA LEU A 38 0.32 2.85 10.34
C LEU A 38 0.42 2.12 11.70
N GLU A 39 -0.67 1.49 12.15
CA GLU A 39 -0.70 0.68 13.38
C GLU A 39 0.19 -0.56 13.30
N SER A 40 0.43 -1.09 12.10
CA SER A 40 1.28 -2.27 11.90
C SER A 40 2.75 -1.94 11.67
N GLU A 41 3.06 -0.77 11.10
CA GLU A 41 4.43 -0.40 10.69
C GLU A 41 5.09 0.62 11.64
N THR A 42 4.37 1.11 12.65
CA THR A 42 4.89 2.09 13.62
C THR A 42 4.57 1.69 15.05
N GLN A 43 5.34 2.20 16.02
CA GLN A 43 5.14 1.94 17.45
C GLN A 43 4.31 3.02 18.14
N LEU A 44 3.64 3.89 17.37
CA LEU A 44 2.79 4.96 17.88
C LEU A 44 1.43 4.40 18.30
N SER A 45 0.89 4.94 19.40
CA SER A 45 -0.46 4.57 19.81
C SER A 45 -1.48 5.05 18.79
N ARG A 46 -2.59 4.31 18.65
CA ARG A 46 -3.72 4.65 17.77
C ARG A 46 -4.18 6.10 17.92
N GLY A 47 -4.27 6.60 19.15
CA GLY A 47 -4.65 7.99 19.43
C GLY A 47 -3.67 9.01 18.85
N ARG A 48 -2.36 8.74 18.95
CA ARG A 48 -1.31 9.60 18.35
C ARG A 48 -1.36 9.55 16.83
N LEU A 49 -1.57 8.38 16.23
CA LEU A 49 -1.70 8.24 14.78
C LEU A 49 -2.91 9.01 14.25
N ILE A 50 -4.07 8.93 14.90
CA ILE A 50 -5.26 9.70 14.52
C ILE A 50 -5.01 11.21 14.62
N LYS A 51 -4.33 11.65 15.69
CA LYS A 51 -3.98 13.06 15.88
C LYS A 51 -3.05 13.55 14.77
N LEU A 52 -1.95 12.82 14.52
CA LEU A 52 -0.98 13.14 13.47
C LEU A 52 -1.62 13.15 12.07
N TYR A 53 -2.50 12.19 11.78
CA TYR A 53 -3.23 12.14 10.52
C TYR A 53 -4.09 13.39 10.31
N LYS A 54 -4.83 13.83 11.34
CA LYS A 54 -5.64 15.05 11.28
C LYS A 54 -4.79 16.30 11.08
N GLU A 55 -3.64 16.39 11.75
CA GLU A 55 -2.72 17.52 11.61
C GLU A 55 -2.16 17.62 10.19
N LEU A 56 -1.85 16.49 9.53
CA LEU A 56 -1.30 16.47 8.17
C LEU A 56 -2.36 16.55 7.06
N ARG A 57 -3.54 15.96 7.25
CA ARG A 57 -4.56 15.79 6.19
C ARG A 57 -5.82 16.62 6.42
N GLY A 58 -5.94 17.33 7.54
CA GLY A 58 -7.11 18.15 7.91
C GLY A 58 -8.39 17.35 8.23
N SER A 59 -8.38 16.03 8.04
CA SER A 59 -9.53 15.14 8.18
C SER A 59 -9.15 13.87 8.95
N PRO A 60 -10.11 13.18 9.61
CA PRO A 60 -9.82 11.91 10.25
C PRO A 60 -9.46 10.83 9.21
N PRO A 61 -8.69 9.80 9.59
CA PRO A 61 -8.39 8.69 8.69
C PRO A 61 -9.67 7.98 8.23
N PRO A 62 -9.70 7.47 6.98
CA PRO A 62 -10.84 6.73 6.45
C PRO A 62 -11.22 5.56 7.37
N LYS A 63 -12.53 5.38 7.56
CA LYS A 63 -13.07 4.24 8.30
C LYS A 63 -13.24 3.06 7.35
N GLY A 64 -13.03 1.85 7.86
CA GLY A 64 -13.21 0.62 7.10
C GLY A 64 -12.03 -0.32 7.29
N MET A 65 -12.27 -1.60 7.03
CA MET A 65 -11.20 -2.60 7.02
C MET A 65 -10.49 -2.58 5.66
N LEU A 66 -9.22 -2.94 5.66
CA LEU A 66 -8.49 -3.23 4.44
C LEU A 66 -9.12 -4.39 3.67
N PRO A 67 -8.97 -4.43 2.34
CA PRO A 67 -9.43 -5.56 1.54
C PRO A 67 -8.70 -6.84 1.98
N PHE A 68 -9.48 -7.88 2.27
CA PHE A 68 -8.99 -9.20 2.69
C PHE A 68 -8.86 -10.19 1.52
N SER A 69 -9.28 -9.82 0.31
CA SER A 69 -9.25 -10.72 -0.84
C SER A 69 -8.09 -10.41 -1.80
N THR A 70 -7.60 -11.46 -2.43
CA THR A 70 -6.60 -11.39 -3.50
C THR A 70 -7.21 -10.95 -4.84
N ASP A 71 -8.53 -11.00 -4.98
CA ASP A 71 -9.23 -10.86 -6.27
C ASP A 71 -8.98 -9.51 -6.95
N TRP A 72 -8.83 -8.45 -6.14
CA TRP A 72 -8.53 -7.12 -6.67
C TRP A 72 -7.25 -7.13 -7.53
N PHE A 73 -6.23 -7.88 -7.10
CA PHE A 73 -4.95 -8.00 -7.81
C PHE A 73 -5.05 -8.81 -9.11
N MET A 74 -6.14 -9.54 -9.32
CA MET A 74 -6.38 -10.31 -10.55
C MET A 74 -7.14 -9.52 -11.62
N THR A 75 -7.65 -8.34 -11.28
CA THR A 75 -8.32 -7.48 -12.27
C THR A 75 -7.26 -6.84 -13.16
N TRP A 76 -7.45 -6.87 -14.49
CA TRP A 76 -6.40 -6.60 -15.48
C TRP A 76 -5.57 -5.32 -15.25
N GLU A 77 -6.22 -4.17 -15.05
CA GLU A 77 -5.54 -2.88 -14.86
C GLU A 77 -4.82 -2.85 -13.50
N GLN A 78 -5.51 -3.31 -12.46
CA GLN A 78 -4.97 -3.43 -11.11
C GLN A 78 -3.78 -4.38 -11.05
N ASN A 79 -3.81 -5.48 -11.80
CA ASN A 79 -2.74 -6.46 -11.91
C ASN A 79 -1.48 -5.85 -12.53
N ILE A 80 -1.63 -5.04 -13.59
CA ILE A 80 -0.51 -4.35 -14.23
C ILE A 80 0.19 -3.42 -13.22
N HIS A 81 -0.57 -2.58 -12.51
CA HIS A 81 0.00 -1.66 -11.52
C HIS A 81 0.64 -2.39 -10.34
N SER A 82 -0.02 -3.45 -9.86
CA SER A 82 0.49 -4.31 -8.78
C SER A 82 1.79 -5.01 -9.17
N SER A 83 1.87 -5.50 -10.40
CA SER A 83 3.04 -6.15 -10.95
C SER A 83 4.19 -5.15 -11.11
N MET A 84 3.93 -3.94 -11.59
CA MET A 84 4.94 -2.88 -11.71
C MET A 84 5.57 -2.57 -10.34
N PHE A 85 4.74 -2.32 -9.33
CA PHE A 85 5.20 -2.09 -7.95
C PHE A 85 6.00 -3.29 -7.41
N TYR A 86 5.47 -4.51 -7.53
CA TYR A 86 6.08 -5.66 -6.90
C TYR A 86 7.41 -6.08 -7.56
N ASN A 87 7.58 -5.83 -8.87
CA ASN A 87 8.88 -5.99 -9.53
C ASN A 87 9.91 -5.00 -8.98
N ALA A 88 9.54 -3.72 -8.80
CA ALA A 88 10.42 -2.72 -8.17
C ALA A 88 10.79 -3.12 -6.73
N TYR A 89 9.81 -3.56 -5.95
CA TYR A 89 10.02 -4.07 -4.59
C TYR A 89 10.97 -5.27 -4.56
N SER A 90 10.74 -6.27 -5.42
CA SER A 90 11.58 -7.46 -5.52
C SER A 90 13.02 -7.12 -5.93
N PHE A 91 13.20 -6.14 -6.81
CA PHE A 91 14.53 -5.66 -7.19
C PHE A 91 15.25 -4.99 -6.00
N LEU A 92 14.56 -4.12 -5.25
CA LEU A 92 15.14 -3.46 -4.08
C LEU A 92 15.53 -4.46 -2.99
N LEU A 93 14.72 -5.50 -2.73
CA LEU A 93 15.09 -6.55 -1.79
C LEU A 93 16.33 -7.32 -2.23
N LYS A 94 16.43 -7.69 -3.53
CA LYS A 94 17.59 -8.39 -4.08
C LYS A 94 18.88 -7.56 -4.02
N SER A 95 18.76 -6.23 -4.00
CA SER A 95 19.92 -5.34 -3.86
C SER A 95 20.53 -5.36 -2.45
N GLY A 96 19.80 -5.84 -1.43
CA GLY A 96 20.29 -5.97 -0.05
C GLY A 96 20.39 -4.66 0.76
N HIS A 97 20.02 -3.51 0.18
CA HIS A 97 20.15 -2.20 0.83
C HIS A 97 18.86 -1.69 1.50
N CYS A 98 17.73 -2.36 1.31
CA CYS A 98 16.42 -1.91 1.78
C CYS A 98 15.62 -3.10 2.31
N ASN A 99 15.03 -2.95 3.49
CA ASN A 99 14.31 -4.03 4.18
C ASN A 99 12.94 -3.53 4.68
N GLY A 100 11.98 -4.44 4.84
CA GLY A 100 10.68 -4.14 5.47
C GLY A 100 9.93 -2.98 4.82
N VAL A 101 9.37 -2.08 5.65
CA VAL A 101 8.58 -0.94 5.20
C VAL A 101 9.37 0.07 4.35
N GLU A 102 10.68 0.20 4.57
CA GLU A 102 11.51 1.12 3.78
C GLU A 102 11.57 0.68 2.32
N ALA A 103 11.69 -0.64 2.08
CA ALA A 103 11.63 -1.19 0.73
C ALA A 103 10.25 -0.98 0.08
N VAL A 104 9.16 -1.09 0.86
CA VAL A 104 7.80 -0.80 0.39
C VAL A 104 7.66 0.66 -0.05
N ILE A 105 8.13 1.60 0.78
CA ILE A 105 8.07 3.04 0.50
C ILE A 105 8.85 3.38 -0.78
N LYS A 106 10.10 2.91 -0.88
CA LYS A 106 10.95 3.17 -2.06
C LYS A 106 10.37 2.55 -3.33
N ALA A 107 9.90 1.31 -3.28
CA ALA A 107 9.24 0.66 -4.41
C ALA A 107 7.95 1.39 -4.83
N TYR A 108 7.19 1.89 -3.85
CA TYR A 108 5.97 2.64 -4.13
C TYR A 108 6.26 3.99 -4.80
N ARG A 109 7.32 4.69 -4.41
CA ARG A 109 7.77 5.90 -5.10
C ARG A 109 8.15 5.63 -6.56
N LEU A 110 8.93 4.58 -6.81
CA LEU A 110 9.27 4.15 -8.17
C LEU A 110 8.03 3.80 -9.00
N TYR A 111 7.03 3.18 -8.37
CA TYR A 111 5.74 2.91 -9.00
C TYR A 111 5.01 4.20 -9.40
N LEU A 112 4.95 5.21 -8.52
CA LEU A 112 4.31 6.49 -8.84
C LEU A 112 5.04 7.24 -9.97
N GLU A 113 6.37 7.13 -10.03
CA GLU A 113 7.16 7.70 -11.12
C GLU A 113 6.88 7.02 -12.46
N GLN A 114 6.79 5.69 -12.47
CA GLN A 114 6.51 4.93 -13.70
C GLN A 114 5.04 5.03 -14.15
N CYS A 115 4.12 5.13 -13.20
CA CYS A 115 2.69 5.19 -13.42
C CYS A 115 2.14 6.53 -12.89
N PRO A 116 2.47 7.66 -13.55
CA PRO A 116 2.07 8.97 -13.08
C PRO A 116 0.55 9.10 -13.06
N GLU A 117 0.07 9.74 -12.00
CA GLU A 117 -1.35 10.04 -11.82
C GLU A 117 -1.80 11.06 -12.87
N GLN A 118 -3.05 10.93 -13.33
CA GLN A 118 -3.68 12.00 -14.09
C GLN A 118 -4.08 13.13 -13.14
N PRO A 119 -4.10 14.40 -13.60
CA PRO A 119 -4.50 15.52 -12.76
C PRO A 119 -5.89 15.30 -12.14
N GLY A 120 -5.94 15.28 -10.80
CA GLY A 120 -7.18 15.10 -10.03
C GLY A 120 -7.62 13.65 -9.83
N GLU A 121 -6.85 12.66 -10.29
CA GLU A 121 -7.11 11.24 -10.06
C GLU A 121 -6.14 10.66 -9.05
N ALA A 122 -6.63 9.74 -8.21
CA ALA A 122 -5.82 8.97 -7.29
C ALA A 122 -5.09 7.83 -8.03
N PRO A 123 -3.94 7.33 -7.52
CA PRO A 123 -3.21 6.26 -8.17
C PRO A 123 -4.02 4.96 -8.10
N ILE A 124 -4.04 4.18 -9.18
CA ILE A 124 -4.82 2.93 -9.26
C ILE A 124 -4.44 1.98 -8.12
N LEU A 125 -3.14 1.82 -7.87
CA LEU A 125 -2.63 1.13 -6.69
C LEU A 125 -2.29 2.15 -5.60
N ALA A 126 -3.05 2.15 -4.51
CA ALA A 126 -2.75 2.90 -3.30
C ALA A 126 -1.63 2.24 -2.48
N LEU A 127 -0.88 3.03 -1.70
CA LEU A 127 0.23 2.54 -0.86
C LEU A 127 -0.20 1.38 0.03
N THR A 128 -1.34 1.52 0.72
CA THR A 128 -1.76 0.47 1.65
C THR A 128 -2.08 -0.84 0.93
N ARG A 129 -2.58 -0.75 -0.31
CA ARG A 129 -2.88 -1.93 -1.12
C ARG A 129 -1.60 -2.58 -1.67
N ALA A 130 -0.59 -1.76 -2.01
CA ALA A 130 0.75 -2.24 -2.35
C ALA A 130 1.42 -2.96 -1.16
N TRP A 131 1.25 -2.43 0.05
CA TRP A 131 1.68 -3.05 1.29
C TRP A 131 0.94 -4.37 1.60
N THR A 132 -0.37 -4.42 1.35
CA THR A 132 -1.17 -5.66 1.45
C THR A 132 -0.69 -6.71 0.45
N LEU A 133 -0.33 -6.30 -0.77
CA LEU A 133 0.23 -7.20 -1.79
C LEU A 133 1.48 -7.91 -1.28
N VAL A 134 2.40 -7.17 -0.65
CA VAL A 134 3.61 -7.76 -0.05
C VAL A 134 3.24 -8.84 0.96
N ARG A 135 2.28 -8.57 1.87
CA ARG A 135 1.81 -9.58 2.82
C ARG A 135 1.17 -10.80 2.17
N PHE A 136 0.41 -10.63 1.09
CA PHE A 136 -0.17 -11.76 0.38
C PHE A 136 0.88 -12.60 -0.35
N VAL A 137 1.98 -12.01 -0.80
CA VAL A 137 3.08 -12.78 -1.37
C VAL A 137 3.88 -13.48 -0.26
N ASP A 138 4.18 -12.77 0.83
CA ASP A 138 4.89 -13.33 1.99
C ASP A 138 4.12 -14.50 2.64
N SER A 139 2.79 -14.45 2.63
CA SER A 139 1.93 -15.54 3.12
C SER A 139 1.76 -16.70 2.12
N GLY A 140 2.33 -16.60 0.92
CA GLY A 140 2.21 -17.63 -0.12
C GLY A 140 0.83 -17.70 -0.77
N MET A 141 0.03 -16.63 -0.71
CA MET A 141 -1.25 -16.55 -1.41
C MET A 141 -1.11 -16.03 -2.84
N LEU A 142 -0.13 -15.16 -3.07
CA LEU A 142 0.22 -14.57 -4.35
C LEU A 142 1.68 -14.83 -4.69
N GLN A 143 2.05 -14.72 -5.96
CA GLN A 143 3.43 -14.83 -6.43
C GLN A 143 3.64 -14.02 -7.72
N LEU A 144 4.90 -13.86 -8.13
CA LEU A 144 5.24 -13.46 -9.50
C LEU A 144 5.29 -14.69 -10.41
N SER A 145 4.66 -14.60 -11.58
CA SER A 145 4.73 -15.59 -12.65
C SER A 145 5.10 -14.91 -13.97
N ALA A 146 5.98 -15.54 -14.75
CA ALA A 146 6.38 -15.06 -16.06
C ALA A 146 5.29 -15.33 -17.11
N CYS A 147 5.02 -14.35 -17.96
CA CYS A 147 4.12 -14.47 -19.10
C CYS A 147 4.76 -15.33 -20.20
N ASN A 148 4.03 -16.31 -20.73
CA ASN A 148 4.51 -17.14 -21.84
C ASN A 148 4.71 -16.40 -23.17
N CYS A 149 4.19 -15.18 -23.31
CA CYS A 149 4.22 -14.41 -24.56
C CYS A 149 5.28 -13.30 -24.52
N CYS A 150 5.30 -12.48 -23.46
CA CYS A 150 6.25 -11.37 -23.33
C CYS A 150 7.34 -11.56 -22.28
N GLU A 151 7.36 -12.69 -21.57
CA GLU A 151 8.32 -13.03 -20.50
C GLU A 151 8.30 -12.09 -19.27
N GLY A 152 7.47 -11.03 -19.30
CA GLY A 152 7.27 -10.13 -18.17
C GLY A 152 6.70 -10.86 -16.95
N SER A 153 7.09 -10.42 -15.75
CA SER A 153 6.66 -10.99 -14.48
C SER A 153 5.44 -10.26 -13.93
N PHE A 154 4.34 -10.99 -13.70
CA PHE A 154 3.08 -10.45 -13.21
C PHE A 154 2.60 -11.15 -11.95
N ILE A 155 1.81 -10.45 -11.14
CA ILE A 155 1.15 -11.03 -9.97
C ILE A 155 0.13 -12.07 -10.40
N THR A 156 0.19 -13.25 -9.79
CA THR A 156 -0.80 -14.33 -9.96
C THR A 156 -1.11 -14.95 -8.61
N HIS A 157 -2.15 -15.77 -8.55
CA HIS A 157 -2.30 -16.69 -7.42
C HIS A 157 -1.05 -17.58 -7.29
N ALA A 158 -0.80 -18.01 -6.06
CA ALA A 158 0.24 -18.99 -5.78
C ALA A 158 0.00 -20.29 -6.57
N HIS A 159 1.11 -20.97 -6.90
CA HIS A 159 1.11 -22.23 -7.65
C HIS A 159 0.50 -22.13 -9.05
N GLN A 160 0.55 -20.94 -9.68
CA GLN A 160 0.20 -20.79 -11.09
C GLN A 160 1.03 -21.77 -11.95
N PRO A 161 0.39 -22.57 -12.84
CA PRO A 161 1.10 -23.51 -13.70
C PRO A 161 2.14 -22.79 -14.58
N ARG A 162 3.38 -23.31 -14.60
CA ARG A 162 4.56 -22.69 -15.24
C ARG A 162 4.40 -22.34 -16.71
N HIS A 163 3.49 -23.00 -17.41
CA HIS A 163 3.23 -22.79 -18.85
C HIS A 163 1.78 -22.42 -19.15
N GLY A 164 1.01 -21.97 -18.15
CA GLY A 164 -0.41 -21.63 -18.32
C GLY A 164 -0.72 -20.14 -18.29
N PHE A 165 0.25 -19.27 -18.02
CA PHE A 165 -0.03 -17.85 -17.78
C PHE A 165 0.30 -16.96 -18.99
N VAL A 166 -0.69 -16.16 -19.39
CA VAL A 166 -0.56 -15.08 -20.37
C VAL A 166 -1.08 -13.80 -19.72
N CYS A 167 -0.28 -12.73 -19.71
CA CYS A 167 -0.65 -11.49 -19.03
C CYS A 167 -1.73 -10.71 -19.78
N SER A 168 -2.39 -9.79 -19.07
CA SER A 168 -3.46 -8.98 -19.64
C SER A 168 -3.02 -7.96 -20.70
N LEU A 169 -1.72 -7.72 -20.88
CA LEU A 169 -1.21 -6.92 -21.99
C LEU A 169 -1.10 -7.75 -23.28
N CYS A 170 -0.68 -9.02 -23.16
CA CYS A 170 -0.59 -9.94 -24.28
C CYS A 170 -1.96 -10.49 -24.71
N GLN A 171 -2.88 -10.67 -23.77
CA GLN A 171 -4.25 -11.07 -24.04
C GLN A 171 -5.24 -10.16 -23.29
N PRO A 172 -5.49 -8.95 -23.81
CA PRO A 172 -6.39 -8.00 -23.17
C PRO A 172 -7.83 -8.54 -23.08
N PRO A 173 -8.49 -8.41 -21.91
CA PRO A 173 -9.88 -8.79 -21.80
C PRO A 173 -10.76 -7.87 -22.66
N SER A 174 -11.91 -8.36 -23.14
CA SER A 174 -12.86 -7.56 -23.94
C SER A 174 -13.29 -6.25 -23.25
N ARG A 175 -13.21 -6.21 -21.92
CA ARG A 175 -13.51 -5.01 -21.10
C ARG A 175 -12.47 -3.91 -21.22
N ALA A 176 -11.21 -4.21 -21.57
CA ALA A 176 -10.16 -3.20 -21.77
C ALA A 176 -10.52 -2.22 -22.91
N VAL A 177 -11.22 -2.72 -23.95
CA VAL A 177 -11.64 -1.92 -25.11
C VAL A 177 -12.84 -1.03 -24.81
N LYS A 178 -13.61 -1.34 -23.75
CA LYS A 178 -14.84 -0.64 -23.40
C LYS A 178 -14.67 -0.05 -22.00
N LYS A 179 -13.99 1.10 -21.89
CA LYS A 179 -14.07 1.98 -20.69
C LYS A 179 -15.49 2.55 -20.58
N ARG A 180 -16.49 1.68 -20.37
CA ARG A 180 -17.78 2.06 -19.79
C ARG A 180 -17.46 2.49 -18.37
N LYS A 181 -17.98 3.66 -17.99
CA LYS A 181 -17.97 4.25 -16.64
C LYS A 181 -18.56 3.27 -15.61
N LEU A 182 -17.85 2.20 -15.30
CA LEU A 182 -17.95 1.52 -14.03
C LEU A 182 -17.29 2.47 -13.05
N SER A 183 -17.97 2.75 -11.93
CA SER A 183 -17.42 3.55 -10.83
C SER A 183 -15.95 3.16 -10.65
N PRO A 184 -15.00 4.11 -10.67
CA PRO A 184 -13.65 3.80 -10.23
C PRO A 184 -13.83 3.11 -8.88
N GLN A 185 -13.33 1.88 -8.72
CA GLN A 185 -13.08 1.41 -7.37
C GLN A 185 -11.96 2.31 -6.88
N VAL A 186 -12.37 3.47 -6.36
CA VAL A 186 -11.50 4.57 -5.98
C VAL A 186 -10.41 3.96 -5.13
N ALA A 187 -9.18 4.37 -5.39
CA ALA A 187 -8.05 4.04 -4.55
C ALA A 187 -8.51 4.15 -3.08
N ASP A 188 -8.00 3.28 -2.22
CA ASP A 188 -8.38 3.21 -0.80
C ASP A 188 -8.13 4.52 0.00
N ILE A 189 -7.75 5.59 -0.68
CA ILE A 189 -7.45 6.96 -0.31
C ILE A 189 -8.73 7.82 -0.39
N THR A 190 -9.78 7.52 0.37
CA THR A 190 -10.97 8.39 0.36
C THR A 190 -10.88 9.46 1.44
N SER A 191 -10.39 10.64 1.06
CA SER A 191 -10.62 11.92 1.76
C SER A 191 -10.54 13.12 0.80
N GLN A 192 -11.03 12.97 -0.44
CA GLN A 192 -11.18 14.10 -1.37
C GLN A 192 -12.67 14.33 -1.64
N GLU A 193 -13.39 14.98 -0.73
CA GLU A 193 -14.68 15.63 -1.03
C GLU A 193 -14.98 16.86 -0.13
N LEU A 194 -13.98 17.58 0.39
CA LEU A 194 -14.26 18.84 1.13
C LEU A 194 -13.50 20.08 0.66
N ASP A 195 -12.52 19.99 -0.25
CA ASP A 195 -11.74 21.16 -0.69
C ASP A 195 -12.38 21.96 -1.83
N GLU A 196 -13.42 21.47 -2.51
CA GLU A 196 -14.13 22.24 -3.54
C GLU A 196 -15.33 23.05 -3.02
N GLN A 197 -15.86 22.76 -1.83
CA GLN A 197 -17.00 23.52 -1.29
C GLN A 197 -16.58 24.75 -0.47
N VAL A 198 -15.35 24.82 0.04
CA VAL A 198 -14.91 25.95 0.87
C VAL A 198 -14.48 27.17 0.04
N LYS A 199 -14.01 26.99 -1.20
CA LYS A 199 -13.64 28.11 -2.09
C LYS A 199 -14.82 28.80 -2.80
N ARG A 200 -16.04 28.27 -2.66
CA ARG A 200 -17.27 28.90 -3.18
C ARG A 200 -18.11 29.61 -2.11
N ALA A 201 -17.64 29.63 -0.86
CA ALA A 201 -18.36 30.21 0.27
C ALA A 201 -17.57 31.31 1.01
N VAL A 202 -16.55 31.90 0.38
CA VAL A 202 -15.86 33.11 0.86
C VAL A 202 -15.92 34.18 -0.21
#